data_AF-A0AAV5XW02-F1
#
_entry.id   AF-A0AAV5XW02-F1
#
_cell.length_a   1.000
_cell.length_b   1.000
_cell.length_c   1.000
_cell.angle_alpha   90.00
_cell.angle_beta   90.00
_cell.angle_gamma   90.00
#
_symmetry.space_group_name_H-M   'P 1'
#
loop_
_entity.id
_entity.type
_entity.pdbx_description
1 polymer ?
#
loop_
_entity_poly.entity_id
_entity_poly.type
_entity_poly.pdbx_seq_one_letter_code
_entity_poly.pdbx_strand_id
1 'polypeptide(L)'
;MRLRNVAKGAILSVDVEVSGSLSVALVDLDNYRRFPAIDRPLFRGSTDTLLAFSITAPATGTYFVVLDNRAGNEPRAVEVTVRASSAKTTETTRAALDAFERDLKKIFVFEPFPIRVERCGAPQAFAGPAGIVLCTEYADKLYEALRDRAKAGDALLFTLFHELGHTLLAQWKYPFFADEDVADEFATAVMIMLGQHERVRAKAEFFAANPSIADAIAKVFRDDRHPLSPQRARNILRWAKDPELVRKWQPVLVPHMQSALLERLLQRPPSWADRQLIEKELAGRAR
;
A
#
# COMPACT_ATOMS: atom_id res chain seq x y z
N MET A 1 -27.92 17.21 4.14
CA MET A 1 -26.55 17.67 3.84
C MET A 1 -26.27 17.55 2.35
N ARG A 2 -25.63 18.55 1.70
CA ARG A 2 -25.37 18.57 0.25
C ARG A 2 -23.89 18.34 -0.07
N LEU A 3 -23.62 17.40 -0.97
CA LEU A 3 -22.29 17.04 -1.48
C LEU A 3 -22.17 17.51 -2.93
N ARG A 4 -21.30 18.47 -3.24
CA ARG A 4 -21.17 19.06 -4.60
C ARG A 4 -20.00 18.42 -5.35
N ASN A 5 -20.13 18.35 -6.67
CA ASN A 5 -19.05 17.95 -7.60
C ASN A 5 -18.41 16.60 -7.26
N VAL A 6 -19.22 15.64 -6.78
CA VAL A 6 -18.74 14.28 -6.52
C VAL A 6 -18.47 13.61 -7.86
N ALA A 7 -17.26 13.13 -8.09
CA ALA A 7 -16.87 12.46 -9.33
C ALA A 7 -17.56 11.09 -9.47
N LYS A 8 -17.87 10.68 -10.72
CA LYS A 8 -18.27 9.31 -11.02
C LYS A 8 -17.23 8.33 -10.49
N GLY A 9 -17.69 7.31 -9.76
CA GLY A 9 -16.83 6.31 -9.13
C GLY A 9 -16.18 6.77 -7.82
N ALA A 10 -16.51 7.93 -7.25
CA ALA A 10 -16.12 8.26 -5.88
C ALA A 10 -16.88 7.38 -4.88
N ILE A 11 -16.22 6.96 -3.79
CA ILE A 11 -16.88 6.29 -2.66
C ILE A 11 -17.29 7.37 -1.67
N LEU A 12 -18.57 7.38 -1.34
CA LEU A 12 -19.15 8.21 -0.30
C LEU A 12 -19.38 7.33 0.93
N SER A 13 -18.55 7.47 1.95
CA SER A 13 -18.75 6.83 3.25
C SER A 13 -19.49 7.79 4.17
N VAL A 14 -20.60 7.33 4.73
CA VAL A 14 -21.51 8.12 5.56
C VAL A 14 -21.71 7.39 6.87
N ASP A 15 -21.38 8.07 7.96
CA ASP A 15 -21.65 7.63 9.34
C ASP A 15 -22.69 8.58 9.94
N VAL A 16 -23.77 8.02 10.49
CA VAL A 16 -24.87 8.76 11.11
C VAL A 16 -25.11 8.22 12.52
N GLU A 17 -24.89 9.06 13.52
CA GLU A 17 -25.24 8.80 14.91
C GLU A 17 -26.47 9.60 15.29
N VAL A 18 -27.45 8.97 15.95
CA VAL A 18 -28.74 9.57 16.27
C VAL A 18 -29.23 9.17 17.67
N SER A 19 -29.91 10.10 18.33
CA SER A 19 -30.50 9.90 19.66
C SER A 19 -31.89 9.21 19.66
N GLY A 20 -32.26 8.48 18.59
CA GLY A 20 -33.57 7.83 18.43
C GLY A 20 -33.93 7.53 16.97
N SER A 21 -35.06 6.84 16.72
CA SER A 21 -35.40 6.37 15.37
C SER A 21 -35.47 7.48 14.31
N LEU A 22 -34.75 7.28 13.20
CA LEU A 22 -34.61 8.20 12.09
C LEU A 22 -34.42 7.42 10.78
N SER A 23 -35.03 7.90 9.69
CA SER A 23 -34.79 7.38 8.34
C SER A 23 -33.67 8.17 7.66
N VAL A 24 -32.77 7.47 6.96
CA VAL A 24 -31.61 8.05 6.28
C VAL A 24 -31.63 7.61 4.82
N ALA A 25 -31.44 8.55 3.90
CA ALA A 25 -31.30 8.26 2.48
C ALA A 25 -30.14 9.02 1.85
N LEU A 26 -29.44 8.38 0.90
CA LEU A 26 -28.51 9.03 -0.01
C LEU A 26 -29.13 9.09 -1.40
N VAL A 27 -29.23 10.29 -1.97
CA VAL A 27 -29.90 10.53 -3.26
C VAL A 27 -29.11 11.49 -4.14
N ASP A 28 -29.30 11.41 -5.46
CA ASP A 28 -28.85 12.44 -6.41
C ASP A 28 -29.75 13.68 -6.40
N LEU A 29 -29.41 14.68 -7.21
CA LEU A 29 -30.14 15.95 -7.30
C LEU A 29 -31.59 15.78 -7.80
N ASP A 30 -31.84 14.90 -8.75
CA ASP A 30 -33.17 14.74 -9.35
C ASP A 30 -34.12 13.99 -8.42
N ASN A 31 -33.59 13.03 -7.67
CA ASN A 31 -34.31 12.35 -6.60
C ASN A 31 -34.52 13.25 -5.39
N TYR A 32 -33.56 14.10 -5.03
CA TYR A 32 -33.73 15.08 -3.96
C TYR A 32 -34.87 16.07 -4.26
N ARG A 33 -34.97 16.56 -5.50
CA ARG A 33 -36.07 17.46 -5.93
C ARG A 33 -37.46 16.83 -5.82
N ARG A 34 -37.56 15.51 -5.83
CA ARG A 34 -38.81 14.74 -5.73
C ARG A 34 -39.10 14.21 -4.33
N PHE A 35 -38.24 14.50 -3.34
CA PHE A 35 -38.47 14.07 -1.96
C PHE A 35 -39.81 14.62 -1.43
N PRO A 36 -40.64 13.80 -0.75
CA PRO A 36 -40.36 12.44 -0.25
C PRO A 36 -40.67 11.29 -1.22
N ALA A 37 -41.31 11.58 -2.35
CA ALA A 37 -41.69 10.60 -3.37
C ALA A 37 -40.49 10.21 -4.24
N ILE A 38 -39.45 9.64 -3.60
CA ILE A 38 -38.26 9.13 -4.30
C ILE A 38 -38.55 7.73 -4.83
N ASP A 39 -38.30 7.56 -6.12
CA ASP A 39 -38.48 6.29 -6.83
C ASP A 39 -37.29 5.33 -6.61
N ARG A 40 -36.05 5.81 -6.80
CA ARG A 40 -34.83 5.00 -6.69
C ARG A 40 -33.68 5.72 -5.98
N PRO A 41 -33.61 5.67 -4.63
CA PRO A 41 -32.47 6.23 -3.90
C PRO A 41 -31.20 5.40 -4.14
N LEU A 42 -30.03 6.00 -3.94
CA LEU A 42 -28.76 5.27 -3.97
C LEU A 42 -28.58 4.39 -2.72
N PHE A 43 -29.11 4.86 -1.60
CA PHE A 43 -29.22 4.11 -0.35
C PHE A 43 -30.43 4.61 0.43
N ARG A 44 -31.10 3.69 1.13
CA ARG A 44 -32.15 4.01 2.11
C ARG A 44 -32.06 3.00 3.25
N GLY A 45 -32.09 3.50 4.48
CA GLY A 45 -32.12 2.70 5.69
C GLY A 45 -32.74 3.48 6.84
N SER A 46 -32.93 2.82 7.97
CA SER A 46 -33.36 3.44 9.22
C SER A 46 -32.46 2.98 10.35
N THR A 47 -32.28 3.83 11.35
CA THR A 47 -31.54 3.51 12.57
C THR A 47 -32.14 4.25 13.75
N ASP A 48 -31.94 3.72 14.95
CA ASP A 48 -32.27 4.35 16.23
C ASP A 48 -31.04 4.80 17.02
N THR A 49 -29.83 4.47 16.54
CA THR A 49 -28.56 4.68 17.24
C THR A 49 -27.43 5.04 16.27
N LEU A 50 -26.91 4.08 15.50
CA LEU A 50 -25.81 4.28 14.54
C LEU A 50 -26.16 3.66 13.18
N LEU A 51 -25.77 4.32 12.09
CA LEU A 51 -25.85 3.78 10.74
C LEU A 51 -24.64 4.21 9.93
N ALA A 52 -23.87 3.23 9.47
CA ALA A 52 -22.71 3.43 8.61
C ALA A 52 -22.93 2.72 7.28
N PHE A 53 -22.68 3.41 6.17
CA PHE A 53 -22.77 2.83 4.83
C PHE A 53 -21.82 3.51 3.85
N SER A 54 -21.46 2.80 2.78
CA SER A 54 -20.63 3.31 1.68
C SER A 54 -21.32 3.06 0.35
N ILE A 55 -21.34 4.08 -0.52
CA ILE A 55 -21.92 4.00 -1.86
C ILE A 55 -20.97 4.58 -2.89
N THR A 56 -20.83 3.89 -4.01
CA THR A 56 -20.09 4.39 -5.18
C THR A 56 -20.99 5.30 -6.02
N ALA A 57 -20.58 6.54 -6.23
CA ALA A 57 -21.31 7.53 -7.02
C ALA A 57 -21.44 7.06 -8.49
N PRO A 58 -22.65 6.82 -9.01
CA PRO A 58 -22.83 6.25 -10.36
C PRO A 58 -22.54 7.25 -11.48
N ALA A 59 -22.63 8.55 -11.20
CA ALA A 59 -22.35 9.64 -12.13
C ALA A 59 -21.64 10.81 -11.42
N THR A 60 -20.98 11.67 -12.19
CA THR A 60 -20.46 12.92 -11.64
C THR A 60 -21.63 13.86 -11.37
N GLY A 61 -21.73 14.40 -10.15
CA GLY A 61 -22.88 15.24 -9.82
C GLY A 61 -22.95 15.73 -8.37
N THR A 62 -24.12 16.24 -8.02
CA THR A 62 -24.47 16.65 -6.65
C THR A 62 -25.31 15.57 -6.00
N TYR A 63 -24.97 15.22 -4.76
CA TYR A 63 -25.68 14.23 -3.95
C TYR A 63 -26.13 14.82 -2.61
N PHE A 64 -27.10 14.19 -1.98
CA PHE A 64 -27.69 14.62 -0.72
C PHE A 64 -27.84 13.45 0.25
N VAL A 65 -27.33 13.64 1.47
CA VAL A 65 -27.74 12.83 2.63
C VAL A 65 -28.97 13.49 3.23
N VAL A 66 -30.08 12.76 3.21
CA VAL A 66 -31.39 13.16 3.72
C VAL A 66 -31.65 12.42 5.03
N LEU A 67 -31.96 13.19 6.07
CA LEU A 67 -32.38 12.71 7.37
C LEU A 67 -33.88 12.99 7.48
N ASP A 68 -34.69 11.96 7.68
CA ASP A 68 -36.14 12.03 7.64
C ASP A 68 -36.75 11.54 8.96
N ASN A 69 -37.25 12.49 9.74
CA ASN A 69 -37.93 12.26 11.02
C ASN A 69 -39.45 12.44 10.91
N ARG A 70 -40.05 12.43 9.71
CA ARG A 70 -41.50 12.70 9.57
C ARG A 70 -42.41 11.65 10.23
N ALA A 71 -41.87 10.46 10.52
CA ALA A 71 -42.59 9.41 11.26
C ALA A 71 -42.49 9.56 12.80
N GLY A 72 -41.60 10.43 13.29
CA GLY A 72 -41.40 10.69 14.72
C GLY A 72 -42.04 12.01 15.15
N ASN A 73 -42.48 12.08 16.40
CA ASN A 73 -43.11 13.28 16.98
C ASN A 73 -42.15 14.10 17.86
N GLU A 74 -40.92 13.61 18.07
CA GLU A 74 -39.93 14.21 18.96
C GLU A 74 -38.65 14.59 18.18
N PRO A 75 -37.96 15.68 18.56
CA PRO A 75 -36.66 16.02 17.99
C PRO A 75 -35.61 14.91 18.17
N ARG A 76 -34.62 14.89 17.27
CA ARG A 76 -33.49 13.96 17.30
C ARG A 76 -32.19 14.73 17.20
N ALA A 77 -31.25 14.47 18.10
CA ALA A 77 -29.87 14.90 17.93
C ALA A 77 -29.21 13.98 16.91
N VAL A 78 -28.52 14.54 15.92
CA VAL A 78 -27.87 13.78 14.84
C VAL A 78 -26.47 14.32 14.59
N GLU A 79 -25.49 13.43 14.58
CA GLU A 79 -24.15 13.70 14.05
C GLU A 79 -23.98 12.96 12.72
N VAL A 80 -23.51 13.67 11.69
CA VAL A 80 -23.28 13.09 10.36
C VAL A 80 -21.85 13.37 9.93
N THR A 81 -21.09 12.30 9.74
CA THR A 81 -19.76 12.36 9.11
C THR A 81 -19.87 11.85 7.69
N VAL A 82 -19.43 12.65 6.71
CA VAL A 82 -19.32 12.22 5.31
C VAL A 82 -17.88 12.33 4.85
N ARG A 83 -17.36 11.24 4.34
CA ARG A 83 -16.03 11.17 3.72
C ARG A 83 -16.21 10.80 2.26
N ALA A 84 -15.76 11.68 1.38
CA ALA A 84 -15.67 11.39 -0.05
C ALA A 84 -14.23 11.02 -0.35
N SER A 85 -14.00 9.77 -0.73
CA SER A 85 -12.74 9.34 -1.31
C SER A 85 -12.96 9.07 -2.79
N SER A 86 -11.93 9.27 -3.60
CA SER A 86 -11.95 8.56 -4.89
C SER A 86 -11.91 7.06 -4.56
N ALA A 87 -12.72 6.21 -5.21
CA ALA A 87 -12.62 4.75 -5.07
C ALA A 87 -11.20 4.22 -5.34
N LYS A 88 -10.31 5.08 -5.84
CA LYS A 88 -8.99 4.77 -6.34
C LYS A 88 -7.84 4.96 -5.34
N THR A 89 -8.04 5.34 -4.07
CA THR A 89 -6.88 5.65 -3.20
C THR A 89 -6.73 4.80 -1.92
N THR A 90 -7.78 4.42 -1.20
CA THR A 90 -7.64 3.61 0.03
C THR A 90 -7.94 2.12 -0.18
N GLU A 91 -8.98 1.79 -0.94
CA GLU A 91 -9.34 0.39 -1.24
C GLU A 91 -8.40 -0.23 -2.28
N THR A 92 -7.97 0.55 -3.27
CA THR A 92 -6.91 0.16 -4.22
C THR A 92 -5.55 -0.01 -3.56
N THR A 93 -5.21 0.82 -2.56
CA THR A 93 -3.93 0.68 -1.84
C THR A 93 -3.95 -0.56 -0.97
N ARG A 94 -5.04 -0.81 -0.22
CA ARG A 94 -5.19 -2.08 0.52
C ARG A 94 -5.20 -3.29 -0.42
N ALA A 95 -5.99 -3.26 -1.49
CA ALA A 95 -6.02 -4.34 -2.47
C ALA A 95 -4.67 -4.58 -3.16
N ALA A 96 -3.89 -3.53 -3.41
CA ALA A 96 -2.54 -3.62 -3.95
C ALA A 96 -1.56 -4.22 -2.94
N LEU A 97 -1.65 -3.87 -1.66
CA LEU A 97 -0.83 -4.46 -0.60
C LEU A 97 -1.23 -5.93 -0.35
N ASP A 98 -2.51 -6.25 -0.35
CA ASP A 98 -2.99 -7.63 -0.25
C ASP A 98 -2.55 -8.45 -1.47
N ALA A 99 -2.57 -7.86 -2.67
CA ALA A 99 -2.06 -8.49 -3.88
C ALA A 99 -0.55 -8.72 -3.79
N PHE A 100 0.20 -7.73 -3.31
CA PHE A 100 1.63 -7.83 -3.07
C PHE A 100 1.95 -8.96 -2.07
N GLU A 101 1.26 -9.04 -0.93
CA GLU A 101 1.44 -10.12 0.04
C GLU A 101 1.11 -11.50 -0.58
N ARG A 102 0.01 -11.60 -1.33
CA ARG A 102 -0.36 -12.84 -2.04
C ARG A 102 0.70 -13.24 -3.07
N ASP A 103 1.28 -12.29 -3.80
CA ASP A 103 2.30 -12.57 -4.79
C ASP A 103 3.63 -12.96 -4.14
N LEU A 104 3.98 -12.34 -3.00
CA LEU A 104 5.10 -12.78 -2.18
C LEU A 104 4.95 -14.24 -1.73
N LYS A 105 3.76 -14.66 -1.30
CA LYS A 105 3.50 -16.06 -0.92
C LYS A 105 3.66 -17.06 -2.08
N LYS A 106 3.59 -16.60 -3.33
CA LYS A 106 3.89 -17.43 -4.51
C LYS A 106 5.38 -17.51 -4.81
N ILE A 107 6.19 -16.63 -4.22
CA ILE A 107 7.62 -16.51 -4.43
C ILE A 107 8.38 -17.17 -3.29
N PHE A 108 8.06 -16.79 -2.05
CA PHE A 108 8.78 -17.18 -0.84
C PHE A 108 7.91 -17.98 0.14
N VAL A 109 8.59 -18.77 0.97
CA VAL A 109 8.10 -19.48 2.14
C VAL A 109 8.47 -18.65 3.36
N PHE A 110 7.47 -18.15 4.06
CA PHE A 110 7.62 -17.28 5.24
C PHE A 110 6.34 -17.33 6.08
N GLU A 111 6.45 -16.96 7.36
CA GLU A 111 5.30 -16.86 8.24
C GLU A 111 4.49 -15.61 7.88
N PRO A 112 3.17 -15.72 7.64
CA PRO A 112 2.36 -14.58 7.22
C PRO A 112 2.48 -13.40 8.18
N PHE A 113 2.68 -12.21 7.62
CA PHE A 113 2.63 -10.95 8.35
C PHE A 113 1.81 -9.95 7.53
N PRO A 114 1.04 -9.08 8.18
CA PRO A 114 0.25 -8.08 7.48
C PRO A 114 1.14 -6.94 6.98
N ILE A 115 0.74 -6.36 5.85
CA ILE A 115 1.30 -5.11 5.34
C ILE A 115 0.17 -4.08 5.35
N ARG A 116 0.33 -3.01 6.14
CA ARG A 116 -0.76 -2.06 6.41
C ARG A 116 -0.37 -0.64 6.03
N VAL A 117 -1.37 0.12 5.62
CA VAL A 117 -1.31 1.57 5.53
C VAL A 117 -2.23 2.15 6.59
N GLU A 118 -1.66 2.96 7.47
CA GLU A 118 -2.40 3.56 8.59
C GLU A 118 -1.83 4.93 8.95
N ARG A 119 -2.56 5.64 9.80
CA ARG A 119 -2.15 6.96 10.28
C ARG A 119 -1.30 6.77 11.53
N CYS A 120 -0.06 7.28 11.51
CA CYS A 120 0.90 7.06 12.60
C CYS A 120 1.16 8.32 13.44
N GLY A 121 0.82 9.51 12.94
CA GLY A 121 1.21 10.78 13.55
C GLY A 121 2.66 11.21 13.24
N ALA A 122 3.42 10.37 12.53
CA ALA A 122 4.77 10.67 12.05
C ALA A 122 5.01 10.04 10.66
N PRO A 123 5.84 10.65 9.79
CA PRO A 123 6.11 10.14 8.46
C PRO A 123 7.12 8.99 8.50
N GLN A 124 6.68 7.77 8.79
CA GLN A 124 7.56 6.60 8.91
C GLN A 124 7.08 5.41 8.06
N ALA A 125 8.01 4.50 7.79
CA ALA A 125 7.72 3.13 7.37
C ALA A 125 8.59 2.21 8.22
N PHE A 126 8.04 1.09 8.68
CA PHE A 126 8.81 0.20 9.54
C PHE A 126 8.28 -1.24 9.53
N ALA A 127 9.19 -2.20 9.67
CA ALA A 127 8.91 -3.56 10.08
C ALA A 127 8.90 -3.67 11.61
N GLY A 128 7.77 -4.09 12.18
CA GLY A 128 7.62 -4.37 13.60
C GLY A 128 7.17 -5.80 13.88
N PRO A 129 7.01 -6.20 15.16
CA PRO A 129 6.56 -7.54 15.52
C PRO A 129 5.19 -7.92 14.93
N ALA A 130 4.38 -6.93 14.60
CA ALA A 130 3.04 -7.10 14.04
C ALA A 130 3.00 -7.09 12.50
N GLY A 131 4.14 -6.92 11.81
CA GLY A 131 4.22 -6.83 10.34
C GLY A 131 4.81 -5.51 9.84
N ILE A 132 4.56 -5.18 8.58
CA ILE A 132 5.07 -3.96 7.94
C ILE A 132 4.01 -2.88 7.97
N VAL A 133 4.38 -1.68 8.42
CA VAL A 133 3.50 -0.51 8.46
C VAL A 133 4.07 0.60 7.58
N LEU A 134 3.23 1.10 6.68
CA LEU A 134 3.51 2.28 5.86
C LEU A 134 2.60 3.42 6.31
N CYS A 135 3.16 4.41 7.01
CA CYS A 135 2.37 5.53 7.52
C CYS A 135 1.86 6.41 6.39
N THR A 136 0.60 6.85 6.46
CA THR A 136 0.02 7.76 5.46
C THR A 136 0.83 9.04 5.31
N GLU A 137 1.36 9.55 6.44
CA GLU A 137 2.21 10.72 6.51
C GLU A 137 3.52 10.53 5.73
N TYR A 138 4.07 9.30 5.69
CA TYR A 138 5.28 8.99 4.93
C TYR A 138 5.02 9.14 3.43
N ALA A 139 3.91 8.57 2.95
CA ALA A 139 3.50 8.69 1.56
C ALA A 139 3.21 10.14 1.17
N ASP A 140 2.44 10.86 1.99
CA ASP A 140 2.10 12.26 1.76
C ASP A 140 3.37 13.14 1.69
N LYS A 141 4.32 12.94 2.61
CA LYS A 141 5.60 13.67 2.59
C LYS A 141 6.47 13.34 1.37
N LEU A 142 6.48 12.09 0.91
CA LEU A 142 7.15 11.75 -0.35
C LEU A 142 6.49 12.43 -1.55
N TYR A 143 5.15 12.47 -1.62
CA TYR A 143 4.45 13.18 -2.68
C TYR A 143 4.73 14.70 -2.65
N GLU A 144 4.71 15.31 -1.47
CA GLU A 144 5.01 16.74 -1.29
C GLU A 144 6.44 17.08 -1.71
N ALA A 145 7.41 16.27 -1.30
CA ALA A 145 8.82 16.52 -1.56
C ALA A 145 9.22 16.27 -3.02
N LEU A 146 8.70 15.19 -3.62
CA LEU A 146 9.07 14.79 -4.97
C LEU A 146 8.26 15.52 -6.04
N ARG A 147 7.04 15.98 -5.70
CA ARG A 147 6.07 16.63 -6.60
C ARG A 147 5.80 15.85 -7.89
N ASP A 148 6.04 14.54 -7.86
CA ASP A 148 5.93 13.61 -8.97
C ASP A 148 5.36 12.29 -8.42
N ARG A 149 4.16 11.93 -8.88
CA ARG A 149 3.46 10.75 -8.39
C ARG A 149 4.13 9.44 -8.77
N ALA A 150 4.80 9.39 -9.93
CA ALA A 150 5.49 8.18 -10.37
C ALA A 150 6.74 7.95 -9.50
N LYS A 151 7.56 8.99 -9.31
CA LYS A 151 8.75 8.90 -8.46
C LYS A 151 8.42 8.59 -7.01
N ALA A 152 7.34 9.19 -6.48
CA ALA A 152 6.86 8.85 -5.14
C ALA A 152 6.38 7.40 -5.07
N GLY A 153 5.68 6.89 -6.09
CA GLY A 153 5.32 5.49 -6.19
C GLY A 153 6.53 4.54 -6.20
N ASP A 154 7.59 4.88 -6.93
CA ASP A 154 8.82 4.10 -6.98
C ASP A 154 9.58 4.13 -5.64
N ALA A 155 9.61 5.28 -4.97
CA ALA A 155 10.19 5.43 -3.65
C ALA A 155 9.43 4.61 -2.60
N LEU A 156 8.09 4.64 -2.63
CA LEU A 156 7.23 3.85 -1.77
C LEU A 156 7.42 2.35 -1.99
N LEU A 157 7.44 1.92 -3.26
CA LEU A 157 7.65 0.51 -3.58
C LEU A 157 9.00 -0.01 -3.08
N PHE A 158 10.07 0.76 -3.29
CA PHE A 158 11.37 0.37 -2.74
C PHE A 158 11.35 0.31 -1.22
N THR A 159 10.73 1.29 -0.55
CA THR A 159 10.60 1.30 0.92
C THR A 159 9.93 0.01 1.39
N LEU A 160 8.87 -0.44 0.69
CA LEU A 160 8.22 -1.70 1.00
C LEU A 160 9.14 -2.92 0.83
N PHE A 161 9.93 -2.99 -0.23
CA PHE A 161 10.91 -4.07 -0.42
C PHE A 161 12.07 -4.03 0.60
N HIS A 162 12.43 -2.83 1.05
CA HIS A 162 13.42 -2.65 2.10
C HIS A 162 12.91 -3.20 3.45
N GLU A 163 11.69 -2.83 3.86
CA GLU A 163 11.07 -3.41 5.08
C GLU A 163 10.81 -4.91 4.97
N LEU A 164 10.52 -5.38 3.75
CA LEU A 164 10.43 -6.80 3.46
C LEU A 164 11.76 -7.52 3.71
N GLY A 165 12.89 -6.90 3.35
CA GLY A 165 14.22 -7.43 3.62
C GLY A 165 14.46 -7.63 5.11
N HIS A 166 14.20 -6.62 5.94
CA HIS A 166 14.27 -6.74 7.39
C HIS A 166 13.39 -7.87 7.91
N THR A 167 12.14 -7.93 7.46
CA THR A 167 11.16 -8.92 7.92
C THR A 167 11.56 -10.35 7.56
N LEU A 168 11.88 -10.61 6.29
CA LEU A 168 12.19 -11.96 5.81
C LEU A 168 13.53 -12.45 6.36
N LEU A 169 14.57 -11.61 6.37
CA LEU A 169 15.87 -12.00 6.92
C LEU A 169 15.78 -12.30 8.42
N ALA A 170 14.94 -11.58 9.16
CA ALA A 170 14.68 -11.87 10.57
C ALA A 170 13.98 -13.22 10.75
N GLN A 171 12.91 -13.49 9.98
CA GLN A 171 12.21 -14.77 10.03
C GLN A 171 13.10 -15.96 9.67
N TRP A 172 13.98 -15.78 8.69
CA TRP A 172 14.96 -16.78 8.26
C TRP A 172 16.22 -16.83 9.13
N LYS A 173 16.27 -16.05 10.22
CA LYS A 173 17.32 -16.05 11.25
C LYS A 173 18.72 -15.67 10.72
N TYR A 174 18.79 -14.82 9.71
CA TYR A 174 20.07 -14.26 9.24
C TYR A 174 20.54 -13.15 10.18
N PRO A 175 21.83 -13.14 10.62
CA PRO A 175 22.30 -12.26 11.69
C PRO A 175 22.35 -10.76 11.32
N PHE A 176 22.28 -10.45 10.03
CA PHE A 176 22.36 -9.10 9.47
C PHE A 176 20.98 -8.52 9.12
N PHE A 177 19.90 -9.07 9.66
CA PHE A 177 18.53 -8.63 9.37
C PHE A 177 18.25 -7.17 9.75
N ALA A 178 19.06 -6.54 10.61
CA ALA A 178 18.91 -5.15 11.03
C ALA A 178 19.87 -4.17 10.30
N ASP A 179 20.67 -4.68 9.35
CA ASP A 179 21.61 -3.86 8.59
C ASP A 179 20.91 -3.19 7.39
N GLU A 180 20.99 -1.88 7.33
CA GLU A 180 20.34 -1.04 6.30
C GLU A 180 20.91 -1.26 4.89
N ASP A 181 22.23 -1.43 4.77
CA ASP A 181 22.88 -1.69 3.48
C ASP A 181 22.49 -3.08 2.97
N VAL A 182 22.36 -4.06 3.88
CA VAL A 182 21.88 -5.39 3.53
C VAL A 182 20.40 -5.39 3.13
N ALA A 183 19.55 -4.62 3.82
CA ALA A 183 18.15 -4.47 3.45
C ALA A 183 17.98 -3.77 2.08
N ASP A 184 18.79 -2.76 1.78
CA ASP A 184 18.81 -2.13 0.47
C ASP A 184 19.32 -3.05 -0.64
N GLU A 185 20.37 -3.82 -0.38
CA GLU A 185 20.92 -4.77 -1.34
C GLU A 185 19.92 -5.91 -1.60
N PHE A 186 19.25 -6.40 -0.55
CA PHE A 186 18.15 -7.37 -0.64
C PHE A 186 16.99 -6.82 -1.49
N ALA A 187 16.51 -5.61 -1.17
CA ALA A 187 15.43 -4.96 -1.91
C ALA A 187 15.77 -4.81 -3.40
N THR A 188 17.01 -4.37 -3.68
CA THR A 188 17.54 -4.26 -5.04
C THR A 188 17.53 -5.61 -5.76
N ALA A 189 18.06 -6.66 -5.14
CA ALA A 189 18.13 -7.99 -5.74
C ALA A 189 16.74 -8.58 -6.04
N VAL A 190 15.81 -8.51 -5.09
CA VAL A 190 14.45 -9.01 -5.27
C VAL A 190 13.69 -8.20 -6.33
N MET A 191 13.81 -6.88 -6.32
CA MET A 191 13.16 -6.05 -7.34
C MET A 191 13.69 -6.36 -8.75
N ILE A 192 14.99 -6.59 -8.92
CA ILE A 192 15.57 -7.00 -10.22
C ILE A 192 15.08 -8.39 -10.62
N MET A 193 15.05 -9.34 -9.69
CA MET A 193 14.49 -10.68 -9.90
C MET A 193 13.04 -10.64 -10.41
N LEU A 194 12.26 -9.65 -9.96
CA LEU A 194 10.86 -9.41 -10.35
C LEU A 194 10.69 -8.45 -11.54
N GLY A 195 11.76 -8.15 -12.27
CA GLY A 195 11.73 -7.31 -13.48
C GLY A 195 11.49 -5.82 -13.22
N GLN A 196 11.71 -5.34 -11.99
CA GLN A 196 11.52 -3.93 -11.60
C GLN A 196 12.82 -3.09 -11.70
N HIS A 197 13.77 -3.51 -12.55
CA HIS A 197 15.11 -2.91 -12.68
C HIS A 197 15.06 -1.39 -12.91
N GLU A 198 14.24 -0.93 -13.86
CA GLU A 198 14.10 0.50 -14.17
C GLU A 198 13.57 1.33 -13.00
N ARG A 199 12.66 0.76 -12.18
CA ARG A 199 12.07 1.48 -11.03
C ARG A 199 13.07 1.64 -9.89
N VAL A 200 13.86 0.60 -9.63
CA VAL A 200 14.98 0.66 -8.67
C VAL A 200 15.97 1.72 -9.11
N ARG A 201 16.36 1.69 -10.39
CA ARG A 201 17.31 2.64 -10.96
C ARG A 201 16.79 4.07 -10.92
N ALA A 202 15.59 4.34 -11.40
CA ALA A 202 15.01 5.68 -11.47
C ALA A 202 14.94 6.35 -10.08
N LYS A 203 14.52 5.60 -9.05
CA LYS A 203 14.53 6.08 -7.67
C LYS A 203 15.96 6.43 -7.23
N ALA A 204 16.91 5.50 -7.40
CA ALA A 204 18.27 5.69 -6.91
C ALA A 204 19.00 6.82 -7.66
N GLU A 205 18.79 6.98 -8.96
CA GLU A 205 19.29 8.11 -9.74
C GLU A 205 18.75 9.45 -9.20
N PHE A 206 17.46 9.51 -8.87
CA PHE A 206 16.87 10.72 -8.31
C PHE A 206 17.55 11.13 -7.00
N PHE A 207 17.65 10.24 -6.02
CA PHE A 207 18.25 10.58 -4.72
C PHE A 207 19.77 10.80 -4.80
N ALA A 208 20.46 10.12 -5.72
CA ALA A 208 21.88 10.35 -5.96
C ALA A 208 22.16 11.72 -6.62
N ALA A 209 21.29 12.16 -7.53
CA ALA A 209 21.44 13.42 -8.26
C ALA A 209 20.90 14.64 -7.50
N ASN A 210 20.04 14.44 -6.49
CA ASN A 210 19.38 15.53 -5.76
C ASN A 210 19.69 15.47 -4.25
N PRO A 211 20.96 15.66 -3.83
CA PRO A 211 21.35 15.55 -2.42
C PRO A 211 20.63 16.55 -1.51
N SER A 212 20.34 17.77 -2.00
CA SER A 212 19.58 18.77 -1.24
C SER A 212 18.14 18.33 -0.96
N ILE A 213 17.51 17.64 -1.92
CA ILE A 213 16.18 17.05 -1.72
C ILE A 213 16.27 15.87 -0.75
N ALA A 214 17.27 15.00 -0.92
CA ALA A 214 17.50 13.88 0.00
C ALA A 214 17.68 14.36 1.45
N ASP A 215 18.49 15.40 1.66
CA ASP A 215 18.75 15.99 2.98
C ASP A 215 17.51 16.70 3.55
N ALA A 216 16.74 17.39 2.71
CA ALA A 216 15.48 18.03 3.12
C ALA A 216 14.46 16.99 3.57
N ILE A 217 14.34 15.89 2.83
CA ILE A 217 13.48 14.77 3.21
C ILE A 217 14.05 14.14 4.50
N ALA A 218 15.36 13.91 4.65
CA ALA A 218 15.93 13.33 5.88
C ALA A 218 15.61 14.15 7.13
N LYS A 219 15.69 15.48 7.05
CA LYS A 219 15.33 16.37 8.16
C LYS A 219 13.85 16.33 8.53
N VAL A 220 12.97 16.11 7.55
CA VAL A 220 11.51 16.03 7.77
C VAL A 220 11.13 14.74 8.49
N PHE A 221 11.83 13.63 8.22
CA PHE A 221 11.44 12.32 8.70
C PHE A 221 12.03 12.02 10.08
N ARG A 222 13.08 12.75 10.49
CA ARG A 222 13.76 12.60 11.80
C ARG A 222 14.15 11.14 12.08
N ASP A 223 14.39 10.41 11.01
CA ASP A 223 14.75 9.00 11.00
C ASP A 223 15.93 8.88 10.04
N ASP A 224 17.07 8.42 10.54
CA ASP A 224 18.27 8.21 9.73
C ASP A 224 18.13 6.99 8.81
N ARG A 225 17.08 6.17 9.00
CA ARG A 225 16.78 4.98 8.19
C ARG A 225 15.97 5.31 6.95
N HIS A 226 15.06 6.29 7.01
CA HIS A 226 14.29 6.74 5.86
C HIS A 226 14.07 8.25 5.90
N PRO A 227 14.34 8.97 4.80
CA PRO A 227 14.50 8.52 3.41
C PRO A 227 15.93 8.09 3.03
N LEU A 228 16.06 7.58 1.79
CA LEU A 228 17.31 7.16 1.19
C LEU A 228 18.34 8.30 1.11
N SER A 229 19.51 8.11 1.73
CA SER A 229 20.63 9.06 1.62
C SER A 229 21.29 9.02 0.23
N PRO A 230 21.99 10.08 -0.20
CA PRO A 230 22.71 10.07 -1.48
C PRO A 230 23.75 8.95 -1.60
N GLN A 231 24.38 8.54 -0.48
CA GLN A 231 25.35 7.45 -0.49
C GLN A 231 24.66 6.10 -0.70
N ARG A 232 23.58 5.81 0.03
CA ARG A 232 22.80 4.57 -0.16
C ARG A 232 22.23 4.49 -1.57
N ALA A 233 21.80 5.63 -2.13
CA ALA A 233 21.38 5.72 -3.53
C ALA A 233 22.49 5.33 -4.52
N ARG A 234 23.74 5.77 -4.30
CA ARG A 234 24.89 5.33 -5.10
C ARG A 234 25.18 3.84 -4.95
N ASN A 235 25.04 3.29 -3.73
CA ASN A 235 25.19 1.85 -3.50
C ASN A 235 24.16 1.06 -4.32
N ILE A 236 22.89 1.46 -4.29
CA ILE A 236 21.81 0.86 -5.08
C ILE A 236 22.09 0.93 -6.58
N LEU A 237 22.59 2.06 -7.10
CA LEU A 237 22.94 2.16 -8.52
C LEU A 237 24.07 1.24 -8.92
N ARG A 238 25.05 1.01 -8.04
CA ARG A 238 26.13 0.06 -8.27
C ARG A 238 25.57 -1.37 -8.31
N TRP A 239 24.75 -1.76 -7.34
CA TRP A 239 24.13 -3.08 -7.30
C TRP A 239 23.20 -3.31 -8.49
N ALA A 240 22.41 -2.32 -8.88
CA ALA A 240 21.51 -2.43 -10.04
C ALA A 240 22.26 -2.63 -11.36
N LYS A 241 23.54 -2.25 -11.44
CA LYS A 241 24.40 -2.48 -12.61
C LYS A 241 25.15 -3.80 -12.55
N ASP A 242 25.15 -4.48 -11.41
CA ASP A 242 25.86 -5.74 -11.21
C ASP A 242 25.01 -6.90 -11.76
N PRO A 243 25.43 -7.55 -12.87
CA PRO A 243 24.69 -8.66 -13.44
C PRO A 243 24.66 -9.90 -12.54
N GLU A 244 25.61 -10.01 -11.59
CA GLU A 244 25.72 -11.15 -10.68
C GLU A 244 24.95 -10.93 -9.38
N LEU A 245 24.35 -9.75 -9.14
CA LEU A 245 23.70 -9.43 -7.87
C LEU A 245 22.65 -10.47 -7.49
N VAL A 246 21.72 -10.78 -8.40
CA VAL A 246 20.65 -11.75 -8.12
C VAL A 246 21.24 -13.14 -7.88
N ARG A 247 22.31 -13.51 -8.59
CA ARG A 247 23.01 -14.78 -8.39
C ARG A 247 23.68 -14.85 -7.02
N LYS A 248 24.35 -13.79 -6.58
CA LYS A 248 24.95 -13.65 -5.24
C LYS A 248 23.92 -13.88 -4.14
N TRP A 249 22.67 -13.45 -4.34
CA TRP A 249 21.59 -13.61 -3.36
C TRP A 249 20.91 -14.98 -3.38
N GLN A 250 21.10 -15.80 -4.40
CA GLN A 250 20.40 -17.09 -4.48
C GLN A 250 20.68 -18.07 -3.33
N PRO A 251 21.91 -18.19 -2.78
CA PRO A 251 22.13 -19.03 -1.61
C PRO A 251 21.29 -18.64 -0.38
N VAL A 252 20.83 -17.38 -0.30
CA VAL A 252 19.91 -16.90 0.72
C VAL A 252 18.46 -17.10 0.27
N LEU A 253 18.13 -16.74 -0.97
CA LEU A 253 16.74 -16.73 -1.44
C LEU A 253 16.19 -18.14 -1.74
N VAL A 254 16.96 -18.99 -2.43
CA VAL A 254 16.51 -20.30 -2.95
C VAL A 254 15.98 -21.24 -1.86
N PRO A 255 16.64 -21.41 -0.69
CA PRO A 255 16.11 -22.23 0.40
C PRO A 255 14.71 -21.80 0.87
N HIS A 256 14.38 -20.54 0.69
CA HIS A 256 13.12 -19.95 1.10
C HIS A 256 12.18 -19.66 -0.07
N MET A 257 12.48 -20.08 -1.30
CA MET A 257 11.54 -19.95 -2.42
C MET A 257 10.49 -21.07 -2.41
N GLN A 258 9.31 -20.83 -2.97
CA GLN A 258 8.28 -21.85 -3.17
C GLN A 258 8.75 -22.91 -4.17
N SER A 259 8.47 -24.20 -3.92
CA SER A 259 8.88 -25.30 -4.83
C SER A 259 8.33 -25.10 -6.25
N ALA A 260 7.06 -24.67 -6.37
CA ALA A 260 6.44 -24.37 -7.65
C ALA A 260 7.10 -23.17 -8.40
N LEU A 261 7.75 -22.25 -7.69
CA LEU A 261 8.58 -21.22 -8.33
C LEU A 261 9.89 -21.82 -8.83
N LEU A 262 10.58 -22.59 -7.99
CA LEU A 262 11.85 -23.24 -8.32
C LEU A 262 11.73 -24.15 -9.56
N GLU A 263 10.68 -24.96 -9.63
CA GLU A 263 10.38 -25.79 -10.80
C GLU A 263 10.20 -24.96 -12.08
N ARG A 264 9.46 -23.85 -12.00
CA ARG A 264 9.27 -22.92 -13.13
C ARG A 264 10.60 -22.28 -13.57
N LEU A 265 11.47 -21.93 -12.63
CA LEU A 265 12.80 -21.40 -12.92
C LEU A 265 13.67 -22.44 -13.64
N LEU A 266 13.54 -23.74 -13.34
CA LEU A 266 14.27 -24.78 -14.08
C LEU A 266 13.75 -24.99 -15.50
N GLN A 267 12.44 -24.85 -15.71
CA GLN A 267 11.81 -24.97 -17.03
C GLN A 267 12.20 -23.81 -17.95
N ARG A 268 12.29 -22.59 -17.40
CA ARG A 268 12.64 -21.37 -18.14
C ARG A 268 13.65 -20.54 -17.33
N PRO A 269 14.94 -20.95 -17.32
CA PRO A 269 15.95 -20.31 -16.49
C PRO A 269 16.22 -18.89 -16.99
N PRO A 270 16.01 -17.85 -16.16
CA PRO A 270 16.55 -16.53 -16.45
C PRO A 270 18.08 -16.57 -16.40
N SER A 271 18.74 -15.60 -17.03
CA SER A 271 20.21 -15.55 -17.12
C SER A 271 20.92 -15.53 -15.76
N TRP A 272 20.25 -15.02 -14.73
CA TRP A 272 20.78 -14.98 -13.38
C TRP A 272 20.63 -16.30 -12.62
N ALA A 273 19.78 -17.25 -13.03
CA ALA A 273 19.43 -18.44 -12.25
C ALA A 273 20.61 -19.44 -12.13
N ASP A 274 20.92 -19.84 -10.90
CA ASP A 274 21.86 -20.90 -10.60
C ASP A 274 21.12 -22.24 -10.59
N ARG A 275 21.10 -22.89 -11.76
CA ARG A 275 20.38 -24.15 -11.97
C ARG A 275 20.82 -25.24 -10.99
N GLN A 276 22.12 -25.35 -10.70
CA GLN A 276 22.66 -26.39 -9.84
C GLN A 276 22.18 -26.22 -8.40
N LEU A 277 22.16 -24.98 -7.90
CA LEU A 277 21.62 -24.68 -6.57
C LEU A 277 20.12 -25.00 -6.49
N ILE A 278 19.34 -24.63 -7.51
CA ILE A 278 17.90 -24.89 -7.56
C ILE A 278 17.59 -26.39 -7.60
N GLU A 279 18.29 -27.15 -8.44
CA GLU A 279 18.15 -28.62 -8.54
C GLU A 279 18.49 -29.30 -7.20
N LYS A 280 19.58 -28.85 -6.55
CA LYS A 280 19.99 -29.35 -5.24
C LYS A 280 18.92 -29.09 -4.17
N GLU A 281 18.34 -27.90 -4.14
CA GLU A 281 17.28 -27.52 -3.19
C GLU A 281 16.02 -28.38 -3.40
N LEU A 282 15.54 -28.50 -4.64
CA LEU A 282 14.37 -29.33 -4.95
C LEU A 282 14.58 -30.81 -4.58
N ALA A 283 15.77 -31.36 -4.87
CA ALA A 283 16.12 -32.73 -4.48
C ALA A 283 16.27 -32.92 -2.96
N GLY A 284 16.50 -31.84 -2.21
CA GLY A 284 16.50 -31.83 -0.74
C GLY A 284 15.10 -31.91 -0.15
N ARG A 285 14.12 -31.24 -0.78
CA ARG A 285 12.71 -31.19 -0.32
C ARG A 285 11.90 -32.46 -0.59
N ALA A 286 12.34 -33.27 -1.55
CA ALA A 286 11.66 -34.51 -1.92
C ALA A 286 12.00 -35.71 -1.00
N ARG A 287 12.85 -35.50 0.02
CA ARG A 287 13.26 -36.49 1.02
C ARG A 287 12.59 -36.21 2.35
#